data_AF-A0A087R1B4-F1
#
_entry.id   AF-A0A087R1B4-F1
#
_cell.length_a   1.000
_cell.length_b   1.000
_cell.length_c   1.000
_cell.angle_alpha   90.00
_cell.angle_beta   90.00
_cell.angle_gamma   90.00
#
_symmetry.space_group_name_H-M   'P 1'
#
loop_
_entity.id
_entity.type
_entity.pdbx_description
1 polymer ?
#
loop_
_entity_poly.entity_id
_entity_poly.type
_entity_poly.pdbx_seq_one_letter_code
_entity_poly.pdbx_strand_id
1 'polypeptide(L)'
;SAGQYFATLHTSLCDIISCSVSRSSPELLREWLKKAEPAEELGEMPKSPPKPKNGSKIPEPQKPTKGKEIWLAFQDVAALLTNLLSQLETFMFARKCPFPHVVRAGAVFIPIHVVKEKLFPKLAGASVDQVLQEHKVELRPTTLSEERHLRDLELKSCTSRMLKLLALKQLPDIYPDLLNLHWHDSIRQQLG
;
A
#
# COMPACT_ATOMS: atom_id res chain seq x y z
N SER A 1 7.04 6.30 -21.85
CA SER A 1 6.31 7.32 -21.07
C SER A 1 6.63 7.17 -19.59
N ALA A 2 6.54 8.23 -18.77
CA ALA A 2 6.83 8.16 -17.34
C ALA A 2 5.91 7.16 -16.59
N GLY A 3 4.66 7.01 -17.04
CA GLY A 3 3.76 5.98 -16.52
C GLY A 3 4.21 4.55 -16.81
N GLN A 4 4.85 4.32 -17.97
CA GLN A 4 5.39 3.01 -18.34
C GLN A 4 6.61 2.66 -17.50
N TYR A 5 7.48 3.64 -17.23
CA TYR A 5 8.62 3.46 -16.33
C TYR A 5 8.16 3.13 -14.90
N PHE A 6 7.15 3.83 -14.37
CA PHE A 6 6.55 3.49 -13.09
C PHE A 6 6.00 2.07 -13.07
N ALA A 7 5.26 1.66 -14.11
CA ALA A 7 4.72 0.31 -14.21
C ALA A 7 5.83 -0.75 -14.21
N THR A 8 6.93 -0.50 -14.94
CA THR A 8 8.11 -1.38 -14.93
C THR A 8 8.71 -1.50 -13.54
N LEU A 9 8.94 -0.39 -12.82
CA LEU A 9 9.46 -0.42 -11.45
C LEU A 9 8.54 -1.21 -10.51
N HIS A 10 7.24 -0.95 -10.58
CA HIS A 10 6.25 -1.66 -9.78
C HIS A 10 6.26 -3.16 -10.04
N THR A 11 6.20 -3.57 -11.31
CA THR A 11 6.22 -4.99 -11.69
C THR A 11 7.52 -5.66 -11.25
N SER A 12 8.68 -5.05 -11.52
CA SER A 12 9.97 -5.59 -11.08
C SER A 12 10.05 -5.77 -9.56
N LEU A 13 9.50 -4.82 -8.79
CA LEU A 13 9.49 -4.90 -7.33
C LEU A 13 8.62 -6.05 -6.83
N CYS A 14 7.39 -6.17 -7.35
CA CYS A 14 6.49 -7.27 -7.04
C CYS A 14 7.08 -8.62 -7.44
N ASP A 15 7.73 -8.70 -8.60
CA ASP A 15 8.35 -9.92 -9.12
C ASP A 15 9.54 -10.35 -8.27
N ILE A 16 10.45 -9.44 -7.89
CA ILE A 16 11.57 -9.78 -7.02
C ILE A 16 11.08 -10.31 -5.67
N ILE A 17 10.07 -9.67 -5.08
CA ILE A 17 9.47 -10.13 -3.82
C ILE A 17 8.89 -11.54 -4.00
N SER A 18 8.02 -11.74 -4.99
CA SER A 18 7.37 -13.04 -5.22
C SER A 18 8.37 -14.14 -5.60
N CYS A 19 9.39 -13.84 -6.41
CA CYS A 19 10.46 -14.78 -6.75
C CYS A 19 11.35 -15.13 -5.55
N SER A 20 11.62 -14.17 -4.66
CA SER A 20 12.39 -14.44 -3.43
C SER A 20 11.62 -15.39 -2.51
N VAL A 21 10.31 -15.20 -2.40
CA VAL A 21 9.41 -16.10 -1.65
C VAL A 21 9.36 -17.49 -2.30
N SER A 22 9.15 -17.59 -3.61
CA SER A 22 9.01 -18.89 -4.27
C SER A 22 10.29 -19.74 -4.30
N ARG A 23 11.46 -19.11 -4.23
CA ARG A 23 12.77 -19.78 -4.14
C ARG A 23 13.16 -20.16 -2.71
N SER A 24 12.44 -19.67 -1.71
CA SER A 24 12.74 -19.92 -0.31
C SER A 24 12.13 -21.24 0.16
N SER A 25 12.77 -21.88 1.15
CA SER A 25 12.26 -23.13 1.71
C SER A 25 11.03 -22.88 2.61
N PRO A 26 10.10 -23.83 2.75
CA PRO A 26 8.93 -23.69 3.62
C PRO A 26 9.29 -23.35 5.08
N GLU A 27 10.40 -23.86 5.58
CA GLU A 27 10.90 -23.59 6.94
C GLU A 27 11.30 -22.12 7.10
N LEU A 28 12.03 -21.58 6.11
CA LEU A 28 12.44 -20.17 6.09
C LEU A 28 11.23 -19.24 5.99
N LEU A 29 10.25 -19.58 5.16
CA LEU A 29 9.01 -18.83 5.01
C LEU A 29 8.20 -18.77 6.32
N ARG A 30 8.12 -19.90 7.05
CA ARG A 30 7.49 -19.95 8.39
C ARG A 30 8.26 -19.11 9.40
N GLU A 31 9.59 -19.13 9.35
CA GLU A 31 10.43 -18.28 10.21
C GLU A 31 10.19 -16.80 9.95
N TRP A 32 10.10 -16.41 8.68
CA TRP A 32 9.78 -15.03 8.29
C TRP A 32 8.42 -14.59 8.79
N LEU A 33 7.38 -15.43 8.67
CA LEU A 33 6.06 -15.11 9.23
C LEU A 33 6.12 -14.92 10.75
N LYS A 34 6.77 -15.85 11.47
CA LYS A 34 6.92 -15.76 12.93
C LYS A 34 7.70 -14.51 13.35
N LYS A 35 8.70 -14.09 12.56
CA LYS A 35 9.46 -12.85 12.80
C LYS A 35 8.63 -11.61 12.50
N ALA A 36 7.77 -11.66 11.47
CA ALA A 36 6.94 -10.55 11.04
C ALA A 36 5.71 -10.32 11.95
N GLU A 37 5.27 -11.34 12.67
CA GLU A 37 4.22 -11.19 13.68
C GLU A 37 4.66 -10.14 14.72
N PRO A 38 3.79 -9.16 15.04
CA PRO A 38 4.00 -8.35 16.23
C PRO A 38 4.08 -9.33 17.38
N ALA A 39 5.13 -9.22 18.20
CA ALA A 39 5.20 -10.00 19.42
C ALA A 39 3.97 -9.59 20.26
N GLU A 40 2.90 -10.35 20.18
CA GLU A 40 1.85 -10.29 21.18
C GLU A 40 2.56 -10.55 22.50
N GLU A 41 2.51 -9.56 23.38
CA GLU A 41 3.01 -9.66 24.74
C GLU A 41 2.30 -10.84 25.43
N LEU A 42 2.93 -12.01 25.37
CA LEU A 42 2.57 -13.14 26.21
C LEU A 42 2.94 -12.77 27.65
N GLY A 43 1.95 -12.35 28.43
CA GLY A 43 2.07 -12.10 29.86
C GLY A 43 0.76 -11.62 30.50
N GLU A 44 0.02 -12.55 31.08
CA GLU A 44 -1.29 -12.41 31.73
C GLU A 44 -1.29 -11.51 33.01
N MET A 45 -2.23 -10.53 33.07
CA MET A 45 -3.11 -10.05 34.19
C MET A 45 -2.50 -9.47 35.53
N PRO A 46 -3.21 -8.74 36.47
CA PRO A 46 -4.50 -8.00 36.47
C PRO A 46 -4.55 -6.54 37.03
N LYS A 47 -5.61 -5.81 36.61
CA LYS A 47 -6.44 -4.74 37.26
C LYS A 47 -5.81 -3.69 38.20
N SER A 48 -5.97 -2.39 37.85
CA SER A 48 -6.50 -1.31 38.73
C SER A 48 -6.98 -0.05 37.94
N PRO A 49 -7.97 0.74 38.43
CA PRO A 49 -8.72 1.77 37.69
C PRO A 49 -8.16 3.23 37.83
N PRO A 50 -8.73 4.27 37.15
CA PRO A 50 -7.91 5.26 36.44
C PRO A 50 -7.85 6.66 37.08
N LYS A 51 -6.87 7.48 36.65
CA LYS A 51 -6.97 8.94 36.70
C LYS A 51 -6.29 9.61 35.49
N PRO A 52 -6.86 10.70 34.93
CA PRO A 52 -6.47 11.25 33.65
C PRO A 52 -5.46 12.39 33.82
N LYS A 53 -4.50 12.52 32.90
CA LYS A 53 -3.83 13.79 32.61
C LYS A 53 -3.18 13.76 31.23
N ASN A 54 -3.81 14.52 30.34
CA ASN A 54 -3.23 15.34 29.27
C ASN A 54 -1.73 15.11 28.98
N GLY A 55 -1.45 14.52 27.82
CA GLY A 55 -0.11 14.44 27.27
C GLY A 55 -0.21 14.23 25.77
N SER A 56 0.11 15.27 24.99
CA SER A 56 0.24 15.22 23.53
C SER A 56 1.01 13.98 23.08
N LYS A 57 0.30 13.00 22.51
CA LYS A 57 0.94 11.96 21.70
C LYS A 57 1.22 12.56 20.33
N ILE A 58 2.46 13.01 20.16
CA ILE A 58 3.11 13.07 18.85
C ILE A 58 2.94 11.67 18.22
N PRO A 59 2.45 11.52 16.98
CA PRO A 59 2.46 10.22 16.33
C PRO A 59 3.93 9.84 16.14
N GLU A 60 4.42 8.89 16.94
CA GLU A 60 5.70 8.25 16.66
C GLU A 60 5.64 7.69 15.23
N PRO A 61 6.68 7.89 14.40
CA PRO A 61 6.79 7.22 13.12
C PRO A 61 6.71 5.72 13.39
N GLN A 62 5.63 5.10 12.91
CA GLN A 62 5.36 3.68 13.12
C GLN A 62 6.61 2.89 12.78
N LYS A 63 7.18 2.18 13.76
CA LYS A 63 8.30 1.28 13.53
C LYS A 63 7.92 0.38 12.36
N PRO A 64 8.79 0.21 11.33
CA PRO A 64 8.53 -0.73 10.25
C PRO A 64 8.16 -2.07 10.89
N THR A 65 7.07 -2.67 10.42
CA THR A 65 6.74 -4.05 10.81
C THR A 65 7.96 -4.92 10.51
N LYS A 66 8.27 -5.90 11.36
CA LYS A 66 9.44 -6.75 11.16
C LYS A 66 9.43 -7.47 9.80
N GLY A 67 8.25 -7.67 9.21
CA GLY A 67 8.10 -8.13 7.81
C GLY A 67 8.72 -7.18 6.79
N LYS A 68 8.54 -5.86 6.96
CA LYS A 68 9.13 -4.83 6.10
C LYS A 68 10.65 -4.90 6.06
N GLU A 69 11.29 -5.14 7.19
CA GLU A 69 12.75 -5.29 7.25
C GLU A 69 13.24 -6.52 6.47
N ILE A 70 12.47 -7.61 6.46
CA ILE A 70 12.84 -8.85 5.77
C ILE A 70 12.85 -8.64 4.26
N TRP A 71 11.73 -8.20 3.67
CA TRP A 71 11.66 -8.07 2.21
C TRP A 71 12.47 -6.89 1.69
N LEU A 72 12.70 -5.84 2.49
CA LEU A 72 13.62 -4.76 2.14
C LEU A 72 15.08 -5.23 2.02
N ALA A 73 15.45 -6.30 2.73
CA ALA A 73 16.78 -6.89 2.66
C ALA A 73 17.01 -7.75 1.41
N PHE A 74 15.96 -8.02 0.61
CA PHE A 74 16.14 -8.68 -0.68
C PHE A 74 16.92 -7.80 -1.64
N GLN A 75 17.70 -8.44 -2.51
CA GLN A 75 18.55 -7.74 -3.47
C GLN A 75 17.75 -6.75 -4.32
N ASP A 76 18.27 -5.54 -4.46
CA ASP A 76 17.74 -4.42 -5.27
C ASP A 76 16.38 -3.84 -4.83
N VAL A 77 15.66 -4.47 -3.90
CA VAL A 77 14.31 -4.05 -3.48
C VAL A 77 14.30 -2.66 -2.87
N ALA A 78 15.24 -2.34 -1.97
CA ALA A 78 15.32 -1.01 -1.35
C ALA A 78 15.58 0.12 -2.39
N ALA A 79 16.44 -0.14 -3.37
CA ALA A 79 16.76 0.82 -4.42
C ALA A 79 15.58 1.02 -5.38
N LEU A 80 14.92 -0.07 -5.80
CA LEU A 80 13.74 -0.03 -6.65
C LEU A 80 12.56 0.67 -5.96
N LEU A 81 12.33 0.40 -4.68
CA LEU A 81 11.31 1.10 -3.90
C LEU A 81 11.60 2.60 -3.84
N THR A 82 12.84 3.00 -3.55
CA THR A 82 13.25 4.42 -3.51
C THR A 82 13.00 5.11 -4.85
N ASN A 83 13.38 4.46 -5.96
CA ASN A 83 13.13 4.98 -7.31
C ASN A 83 11.63 5.10 -7.61
N LEU A 84 10.83 4.13 -7.20
CA LEU A 84 9.38 4.12 -7.39
C LEU A 84 8.71 5.26 -6.63
N LEU A 85 9.07 5.45 -5.36
CA LEU A 85 8.54 6.54 -4.53
C LEU A 85 8.94 7.91 -5.11
N SER A 86 10.18 8.07 -5.58
CA SER A 86 10.62 9.29 -6.26
C SER A 86 9.84 9.59 -7.55
N GLN A 87 9.43 8.55 -8.30
CA GLN A 87 8.54 8.72 -9.45
C GLN A 87 7.15 9.24 -9.03
N LEU A 88 6.57 8.72 -7.94
CA LEU A 88 5.30 9.23 -7.42
C LEU A 88 5.40 10.70 -7.01
N GLU A 89 6.48 11.09 -6.34
CA GLU A 89 6.77 12.48 -5.98
C GLU A 89 6.88 13.37 -7.22
N THR A 90 7.58 12.89 -8.26
CA THR A 90 7.72 13.59 -9.53
C THR A 90 6.35 13.81 -10.19
N PHE A 91 5.44 12.83 -10.15
CA PHE A 91 4.09 12.99 -10.70
C PHE A 91 3.29 14.08 -9.99
N MET A 92 3.44 14.20 -8.67
CA MET A 92 2.80 15.25 -7.88
C MET A 92 3.38 16.62 -8.21
N PHE A 93 4.70 16.75 -8.24
CA PHE A 93 5.40 18.00 -8.50
C PHE A 93 5.13 18.51 -9.93
N ALA A 94 5.29 17.65 -10.93
CA ALA A 94 5.08 17.98 -12.33
C ALA A 94 3.59 18.02 -12.74
N ARG A 95 2.67 17.63 -11.86
CA ARG A 95 1.23 17.42 -12.13
C ARG A 95 0.96 16.51 -13.35
N LYS A 96 1.86 15.56 -13.61
CA LYS A 96 1.79 14.60 -14.72
C LYS A 96 1.46 13.22 -14.17
N CYS A 97 0.26 13.07 -13.63
CA CYS A 97 -0.21 11.79 -13.11
C CYS A 97 -0.43 10.79 -14.26
N PRO A 98 0.21 9.59 -14.23
CA PRO A 98 0.05 8.60 -15.29
C PRO A 98 -1.23 7.76 -15.16
N PHE A 99 -1.98 7.93 -14.07
CA PHE A 99 -3.20 7.18 -13.79
C PHE A 99 -4.44 7.98 -14.21
N PRO A 100 -5.60 7.32 -14.46
CA PRO A 100 -6.88 8.00 -14.45
C PRO A 100 -7.04 8.78 -13.15
N HIS A 101 -7.35 10.07 -13.24
CA HIS A 101 -7.35 10.95 -12.08
C HIS A 101 -8.35 12.09 -12.24
N VAL A 102 -8.64 12.76 -11.12
CA VAL A 102 -9.37 14.03 -11.08
C VAL A 102 -8.53 15.05 -10.31
N VAL A 103 -8.73 16.32 -10.62
CA VAL A 103 -8.06 17.42 -9.91
C VAL A 103 -9.12 18.24 -9.17
N ARG A 104 -9.01 18.33 -7.84
CA ARG A 104 -9.87 19.18 -7.00
C ARG A 104 -9.02 20.14 -6.20
N ALA A 105 -9.33 21.43 -6.27
CA ALA A 105 -8.60 22.49 -5.55
C ALA A 105 -7.07 22.37 -5.71
N GLY A 106 -6.61 22.00 -6.92
CA GLY A 106 -5.19 21.82 -7.24
C GLY A 106 -4.55 20.52 -6.74
N ALA A 107 -5.27 19.67 -6.01
CA ALA A 107 -4.81 18.35 -5.59
C ALA A 107 -5.26 17.25 -6.56
N VAL A 108 -4.36 16.29 -6.82
CA VAL A 108 -4.62 15.13 -7.69
C VAL A 108 -5.19 13.98 -6.86
N PHE A 109 -6.27 13.39 -7.36
CA PHE A 109 -6.90 12.22 -6.78
C PHE A 109 -7.02 11.11 -7.82
N ILE A 110 -6.72 9.88 -7.41
CA ILE A 110 -6.88 8.68 -8.24
C ILE A 110 -8.02 7.82 -7.67
N PRO A 111 -8.80 7.12 -8.50
CA PRO A 111 -9.82 6.20 -8.01
C PRO A 111 -9.16 5.00 -7.35
N ILE A 112 -9.78 4.48 -6.29
CA ILE A 112 -9.24 3.34 -5.51
C ILE A 112 -9.07 2.07 -6.36
N HIS A 113 -9.82 1.96 -7.46
CA HIS A 113 -9.59 0.97 -8.51
C HIS A 113 -8.12 0.88 -8.96
N VAL A 114 -7.41 2.00 -9.08
CA VAL A 114 -5.99 1.99 -9.48
C VAL A 114 -5.17 1.17 -8.48
N VAL A 115 -5.37 1.35 -7.18
CA VAL A 115 -4.63 0.61 -6.16
C VAL A 115 -5.02 -0.87 -6.15
N LYS A 116 -6.34 -1.16 -6.14
CA LYS A 116 -6.86 -2.51 -5.95
C LYS A 116 -6.72 -3.42 -7.18
N GLU A 117 -6.89 -2.87 -8.39
CA GLU A 117 -7.00 -3.67 -9.60
C GLU A 117 -5.85 -3.44 -10.59
N LYS A 118 -5.17 -2.28 -10.54
CA LYS A 118 -4.02 -2.01 -11.43
C LYS A 118 -2.68 -2.25 -10.74
N LEU A 119 -2.51 -1.76 -9.51
CA LEU A 119 -1.25 -1.91 -8.77
C LEU A 119 -1.20 -3.25 -8.01
N PHE A 120 -2.27 -3.64 -7.32
CA PHE A 120 -2.24 -4.86 -6.51
C PHE A 120 -3.40 -5.81 -6.82
N PRO A 121 -3.58 -6.24 -8.09
CA PRO A 121 -4.71 -7.09 -8.50
C PRO A 121 -4.78 -8.45 -7.81
N LYS A 122 -3.67 -8.92 -7.24
CA LYS A 122 -3.60 -10.20 -6.53
C LYS A 122 -4.07 -10.10 -5.08
N LEU A 123 -4.12 -8.89 -4.53
CA LEU A 123 -4.49 -8.68 -3.14
C LEU A 123 -6.02 -8.65 -2.96
N ALA A 124 -6.49 -9.23 -1.87
CA ALA A 124 -7.89 -9.10 -1.50
C ALA A 124 -8.24 -7.63 -1.23
N GLY A 125 -9.31 -7.15 -1.86
CA GLY A 125 -9.72 -5.75 -1.73
C GLY A 125 -10.02 -5.30 -0.30
N ALA A 126 -10.43 -6.22 0.59
CA ALA A 126 -10.64 -5.96 2.01
C ALA A 126 -9.32 -5.77 2.79
N SER A 127 -8.26 -6.51 2.43
CA SER A 127 -6.93 -6.33 3.03
C SER A 127 -6.31 -5.01 2.60
N VAL A 128 -6.53 -4.58 1.35
CA VAL A 128 -6.16 -3.22 0.91
C VAL A 128 -6.93 -2.18 1.71
N ASP A 129 -8.24 -2.36 1.94
CA ASP A 129 -9.03 -1.44 2.77
C ASP A 129 -8.50 -1.33 4.20
N GLN A 130 -8.02 -2.44 4.77
CA GLN A 130 -7.41 -2.45 6.11
C GLN A 130 -6.16 -1.56 6.16
N VAL A 131 -5.24 -1.68 5.17
CA VAL A 131 -4.05 -0.82 5.09
C VAL A 131 -4.45 0.65 4.99
N LEU A 132 -5.47 0.98 4.18
CA LEU A 132 -5.97 2.35 4.09
C LEU A 132 -6.51 2.86 5.43
N GLN A 133 -7.22 2.03 6.19
CA GLN A 133 -7.75 2.39 7.51
C GLN A 133 -6.64 2.61 8.53
N GLU A 134 -5.61 1.77 8.54
CA GLU A 134 -4.44 1.91 9.43
C GLU A 134 -3.70 3.22 9.20
N HIS A 135 -3.58 3.63 7.93
CA HIS A 135 -3.01 4.91 7.52
C HIS A 135 -3.98 6.10 7.63
N LYS A 136 -5.20 5.88 8.15
CA LYS A 136 -6.26 6.88 8.28
C LYS A 136 -6.55 7.59 6.95
N VAL A 137 -6.48 6.84 5.85
CA VAL A 137 -6.78 7.34 4.52
C VAL A 137 -8.27 7.59 4.38
N GLU A 138 -8.63 8.83 4.11
CA GLU A 138 -10.00 9.22 3.83
C GLU A 138 -10.30 9.12 2.33
N LEU A 139 -11.02 8.06 1.93
CA LEU A 139 -11.52 7.94 0.57
C LEU A 139 -12.71 8.88 0.35
N ARG A 140 -12.61 9.76 -0.65
CA ARG A 140 -13.65 10.74 -0.95
C ARG A 140 -14.65 10.21 -1.98
N PRO A 141 -15.94 10.54 -1.86
CA PRO A 141 -16.90 10.24 -2.91
C PRO A 141 -16.61 11.05 -4.18
N THR A 142 -17.01 10.49 -5.32
CA THR A 142 -17.02 11.14 -6.63
C THR A 142 -18.32 11.89 -6.88
N THR A 143 -18.25 13.00 -7.62
CA THR A 143 -19.42 13.64 -8.23
C THR A 143 -19.78 12.93 -9.54
N LEU A 144 -20.99 13.15 -10.05
CA LEU A 144 -21.43 12.54 -11.32
C LEU A 144 -20.53 12.93 -12.51
N SER A 145 -20.07 14.18 -12.57
CA SER A 145 -19.19 14.66 -13.64
C SER A 145 -17.83 13.98 -13.60
N GLU A 146 -17.29 13.74 -12.40
CA GLU A 146 -16.03 13.03 -12.20
C GLU A 146 -16.15 11.55 -12.50
N GLU A 147 -17.25 10.89 -12.11
CA GLU A 147 -17.47 9.50 -12.50
C GLU A 147 -17.53 9.37 -14.01
N ARG A 148 -18.23 10.27 -14.70
CA ARG A 148 -18.28 10.28 -16.17
C ARG A 148 -16.87 10.44 -16.76
N HIS A 149 -16.11 11.42 -16.27
CA HIS A 149 -14.73 11.65 -16.72
C HIS A 149 -13.82 10.42 -16.50
N LEU A 150 -13.89 9.81 -15.32
CA LEU A 150 -13.10 8.61 -15.00
C LEU A 150 -13.50 7.41 -15.87
N ARG A 151 -14.79 7.24 -16.18
CA ARG A 151 -15.28 6.20 -17.10
C ARG A 151 -14.74 6.42 -18.52
N ASP A 152 -14.61 7.66 -18.97
CA ASP A 152 -14.00 7.97 -20.27
C ASP A 152 -12.50 7.64 -20.29
N LEU A 153 -11.81 7.76 -19.15
CA LEU A 153 -10.41 7.37 -18.92
C LEU A 153 -10.24 5.86 -18.63
N GLU A 154 -10.93 5.02 -19.39
CA GLU A 154 -10.81 3.54 -19.36
C GLU A 154 -11.40 2.83 -18.13
N LEU A 155 -12.20 3.50 -17.29
CA LEU A 155 -12.84 2.88 -16.11
C LEU A 155 -14.35 2.60 -16.30
N LYS A 156 -14.76 2.32 -17.54
CA LYS A 156 -16.17 2.24 -17.97
C LYS A 156 -17.04 1.32 -17.10
N SER A 157 -16.52 0.14 -16.71
CA SER A 157 -17.24 -0.89 -15.96
C SER A 157 -17.07 -0.79 -14.43
N CYS A 158 -16.36 0.21 -13.91
CA CYS A 158 -16.14 0.33 -12.47
C CYS A 158 -17.44 0.70 -11.73
N THR A 159 -17.67 0.07 -10.59
CA THR A 159 -18.74 0.49 -9.67
C THR A 159 -18.38 1.83 -9.01
N SER A 160 -19.37 2.62 -8.58
CA SER A 160 -19.10 3.89 -7.88
C SER A 160 -18.25 3.71 -6.62
N ARG A 161 -18.31 2.53 -5.97
CA ARG A 161 -17.42 2.18 -4.86
C ARG A 161 -15.95 2.15 -5.27
N MET A 162 -15.65 1.62 -6.45
CA MET A 162 -14.29 1.54 -7.02
C MET A 162 -13.78 2.88 -7.56
N LEU A 163 -14.68 3.84 -7.77
CA LEU A 163 -14.34 5.19 -8.20
C LEU A 163 -14.08 6.16 -7.02
N LYS A 164 -14.27 5.73 -5.77
CA LYS A 164 -13.89 6.52 -4.60
C LYS A 164 -12.44 6.99 -4.70
N LEU A 165 -12.22 8.25 -4.34
CA LEU A 165 -10.99 8.98 -4.62
C LEU A 165 -10.00 8.88 -3.46
N LEU A 166 -8.80 8.41 -3.78
CA LEU A 166 -7.60 8.48 -2.96
C LEU A 166 -6.80 9.71 -3.34
N ALA A 167 -6.36 10.51 -2.37
CA ALA A 167 -5.43 11.60 -2.66
C ALA A 167 -4.07 11.01 -3.07
N LEU A 168 -3.56 11.37 -4.24
CA LEU A 168 -2.30 10.79 -4.77
C LEU A 168 -1.14 10.98 -3.80
N LYS A 169 -1.13 12.08 -3.04
CA LYS A 169 -0.12 12.37 -2.01
C LYS A 169 -0.02 11.36 -0.87
N GLN A 170 -1.06 10.57 -0.65
CA GLN A 170 -1.04 9.52 0.38
C GLN A 170 -0.47 8.21 -0.17
N LEU A 171 -0.39 8.05 -1.49
CA LEU A 171 0.05 6.81 -2.11
C LEU A 171 1.49 6.45 -1.72
N PRO A 172 2.48 7.37 -1.70
CA PRO A 172 3.84 7.05 -1.26
C PRO A 172 3.92 6.51 0.18
N ASP A 173 3.10 7.06 1.08
CA ASP A 173 3.13 6.68 2.50
C ASP A 173 2.57 5.27 2.72
N ILE A 174 1.49 4.91 2.00
CA ILE A 174 0.86 3.58 2.12
C ILE A 174 1.54 2.50 1.27
N TYR A 175 2.32 2.88 0.26
CA TYR A 175 2.89 1.94 -0.72
C TYR A 175 3.72 0.81 -0.08
N PRO A 176 4.61 1.10 0.89
CA PRO A 176 5.40 0.05 1.53
C PRO A 176 4.54 -0.96 2.29
N ASP A 177 3.41 -0.56 2.86
CA ASP A 177 2.52 -1.48 3.57
C ASP A 177 1.66 -2.31 2.61
N LEU A 178 1.33 -1.79 1.43
CA LEU A 178 0.76 -2.58 0.34
C LEU A 178 1.76 -3.62 -0.18
N LEU A 179 3.04 -3.28 -0.28
CA LEU A 179 4.10 -4.25 -0.62
C LEU A 179 4.30 -5.28 0.49
N ASN A 180 4.24 -4.85 1.76
CA ASN A 180 4.30 -5.77 2.89
C ASN A 180 3.13 -6.77 2.86
N LEU A 181 1.94 -6.31 2.49
CA LEU A 181 0.78 -7.16 2.28
C LEU A 181 0.99 -8.13 1.10
N HIS A 182 1.54 -7.66 -0.03
CA HIS A 182 1.92 -8.51 -1.18
C HIS A 182 2.94 -9.59 -0.81
N TRP A 183 3.93 -9.26 0.01
CA TRP A 183 4.90 -10.21 0.54
C TRP A 183 4.24 -11.26 1.43
N HIS A 184 3.40 -10.86 2.39
CA HIS A 184 2.67 -11.79 3.25
C HIS A 184 1.74 -12.72 2.46
N ASP A 185 1.00 -12.17 1.49
CA ASP A 185 0.11 -12.94 0.62
C ASP A 185 0.90 -13.96 -0.23
N SER A 186 2.03 -13.53 -0.80
CA SER A 186 2.94 -14.43 -1.54
C SER A 186 3.44 -15.58 -0.67
N ILE A 187 3.78 -15.32 0.61
CA ILE A 187 4.23 -16.39 1.51
C ILE A 187 3.10 -17.36 1.82
N ARG A 188 1.91 -16.86 2.14
CA ARG A 188 0.75 -17.71 2.44
C ARG A 188 0.40 -18.61 1.27
N GLN A 189 0.39 -18.05 0.05
CA GLN A 189 0.17 -18.82 -1.18
C GLN A 189 1.22 -19.91 -1.40
N GLN A 190 2.49 -19.63 -1.09
CA GLN A 190 3.58 -20.59 -1.25
C GLN A 190 3.54 -21.72 -0.20
N LEU A 191 3.00 -21.46 0.99
CA LEU A 191 2.91 -22.44 2.08
C LEU A 191 1.68 -23.35 2.02
N GLY A 192 0.63 -22.96 1.26
CA GLY A 192 -0.63 -23.69 1.15
C GLY A 192 -1.62 -23.31 2.24
#